data_AF-A0A9P0ECK0-F1
#
_entry.id   AF-A0A9P0ECK0-F1
#
_cell.length_a   1.000
_cell.length_b   1.000
_cell.length_c   1.000
_cell.angle_alpha   90.00
_cell.angle_beta   90.00
_cell.angle_gamma   90.00
#
_symmetry.space_group_name_H-M   'P 1'
#
loop_
_entity.id
_entity.type
_entity.pdbx_description
1 polymer ?
#
loop_
_entity_poly.entity_id
_entity_poly.type
_entity_poly.pdbx_seq_one_letter_code
_entity_poly.pdbx_strand_id
1 'polypeptide(L)'
;MACRNGSLYYLSGGNIHFITQLCSLPVSLILVHPKIITANMDNTLNCFNLQGQKYWTISLPADPLSMTGIPIAGLALDLVAVSLSDGSILFYNGANLVHTITTTDPISSMIFGRYGQEDHALISISSSGMLDIRLLKRTAQFNKQSKLSSQLEYRPSDIKLLVPKKNKLFLGQTVREIQNCKDMHVWFHHSWLGLKVLASEAFITAIHNFTVLPKESLKMMIKVRIIKI
;
A
#
# COMPACT_ATOMS: atom_id res chain seq x y z
N MET A 1 -4.54 5.08 27.38
CA MET A 1 -4.56 3.60 27.39
C MET A 1 -5.11 3.11 26.05
N ALA A 2 -4.47 2.12 25.45
CA ALA A 2 -4.98 1.41 24.29
C ALA A 2 -5.35 -0.02 24.69
N CYS A 3 -6.54 -0.46 24.33
CA CYS A 3 -7.06 -1.78 24.69
C CYS A 3 -6.97 -2.75 23.51
N ARG A 4 -6.95 -4.06 23.79
CA ARG A 4 -6.89 -5.13 22.76
C ARG A 4 -8.13 -5.22 21.88
N ASN A 5 -9.20 -4.50 22.22
CA ASN A 5 -10.39 -4.36 21.38
C ASN A 5 -10.26 -3.18 20.39
N GLY A 6 -9.11 -2.49 20.33
CA GLY A 6 -8.90 -1.33 19.46
C GLY A 6 -9.44 0.00 20.01
N SER A 7 -9.98 0.03 21.23
CA SER A 7 -10.49 1.26 21.84
C SER A 7 -9.37 2.05 22.54
N LEU A 8 -9.40 3.37 22.39
CA LEU A 8 -8.55 4.32 23.12
C LEU A 8 -9.31 4.99 24.25
N TYR A 9 -8.67 5.07 25.41
CA TYR A 9 -9.19 5.73 26.61
C TYR A 9 -8.14 6.65 27.24
N TYR A 10 -8.57 7.72 27.91
CA TYR A 10 -7.72 8.44 28.88
C TYR A 10 -8.31 8.34 30.28
N LEU A 11 -7.43 8.38 31.28
CA LEU A 11 -7.82 8.34 32.68
C LEU A 11 -7.62 9.73 33.27
N SER A 12 -8.65 10.29 33.90
CA SER A 12 -8.56 11.58 34.60
C SER A 12 -9.39 11.54 35.89
N GLY A 13 -8.77 11.90 37.01
CA GLY A 13 -9.44 11.94 38.32
C GLY A 13 -10.09 10.61 38.74
N GLY A 14 -9.51 9.46 38.36
CA GLY A 14 -10.07 8.13 38.64
C GLY A 14 -11.14 7.65 37.67
N ASN A 15 -11.60 8.51 36.75
CA ASN A 15 -12.57 8.16 35.72
C ASN A 15 -11.89 7.75 34.41
N ILE A 16 -12.49 6.77 33.72
CA ILE A 16 -12.08 6.32 32.40
C ILE A 16 -12.95 7.02 31.37
N HIS A 17 -12.33 7.77 30.45
CA HIS A 17 -13.01 8.45 29.36
C HIS A 17 -12.66 7.80 28.03
N PHE A 18 -13.69 7.44 27.26
CA PHE A 18 -13.53 6.93 25.90
C PHE A 18 -13.11 8.06 24.95
N ILE A 19 -12.14 7.77 24.08
CA ILE A 19 -11.62 8.70 23.08
C ILE A 19 -12.17 8.32 21.70
N THR A 20 -11.77 7.16 21.19
CA THR A 20 -12.16 6.69 19.86
C THR A 20 -11.89 5.20 19.72
N GLN A 21 -12.57 4.59 18.75
CA GLN A 21 -12.27 3.25 18.26
C GLN A 21 -11.29 3.36 17.08
N LEU A 22 -10.21 2.58 17.12
CA LEU A 22 -9.27 2.47 16.01
C LEU A 22 -9.78 1.43 15.00
N CYS A 23 -9.48 1.64 13.72
CA CYS A 23 -9.79 0.69 12.65
C CYS A 23 -8.91 -0.58 12.71
N SER A 24 -7.74 -0.46 13.33
CA SER A 24 -6.73 -1.50 13.45
C SER A 24 -6.09 -1.43 14.85
N LEU A 25 -5.54 -2.53 15.32
CA LEU A 25 -4.89 -2.58 16.63
C LEU A 25 -3.62 -1.72 16.64
N PRO A 26 -3.40 -0.90 17.68
CA PRO A 26 -2.19 -0.11 17.80
C PRO A 26 -1.03 -1.02 18.24
N VAL A 27 0.07 -0.98 17.49
CA VAL A 27 1.35 -1.59 17.86
C VAL A 27 2.00 -0.77 18.97
N SER A 28 1.97 0.55 18.83
CA SER A 28 2.56 1.47 19.80
C SER A 28 1.73 2.75 19.92
N LEU A 29 1.77 3.35 21.10
CA LEU A 29 1.04 4.57 21.44
C LEU A 29 1.97 5.51 22.20
N ILE A 30 2.02 6.77 21.79
CA ILE A 30 2.70 7.83 22.52
C ILE A 30 1.78 9.03 22.73
N LEU A 31 2.02 9.77 23.80
CA LEU A 31 1.34 11.02 24.09
C LEU A 31 2.34 12.16 23.90
N VAL A 32 2.14 12.97 22.86
CA VAL A 32 2.86 14.22 22.60
C VAL A 32 1.88 15.35 22.93
N HIS A 33 1.82 15.74 24.21
CA HIS A 33 0.72 16.53 24.76
C HIS A 33 0.41 17.79 23.92
N PRO A 34 -0.87 18.06 23.56
CA PRO A 34 -2.10 17.32 23.90
C PRO A 34 -2.55 16.26 22.87
N LYS A 35 -1.63 15.79 22.01
CA LYS A 35 -1.91 14.87 20.90
C LYS A 35 -1.54 13.42 21.26
N ILE A 36 -2.40 12.49 20.86
CA ILE A 36 -2.15 11.05 20.96
C ILE A 36 -1.77 10.56 19.57
N ILE A 37 -0.63 9.88 19.46
CA ILE A 37 -0.17 9.30 18.22
C ILE A 37 -0.14 7.79 18.38
N THR A 38 -0.68 7.08 17.39
CA THR A 38 -0.77 5.62 17.37
C THR A 38 -0.21 5.10 16.06
N ALA A 39 0.72 4.15 16.14
CA ALA A 39 1.14 3.34 15.00
C ALA A 39 0.35 2.03 15.03
N ASN A 40 -0.30 1.68 13.92
CA ASN A 40 -1.27 0.59 13.86
C ASN A 40 -0.82 -0.54 12.93
N MET A 41 -1.39 -1.72 13.12
CA MET A 41 -1.10 -2.94 12.34
C MET A 41 -1.51 -2.87 10.86
N ASP A 42 -2.28 -1.84 10.45
CA ASP A 42 -2.68 -1.60 9.05
C ASP A 42 -1.71 -0.64 8.34
N ASN A 43 -0.50 -0.51 8.86
CA ASN A 43 0.56 0.36 8.35
C ASN A 43 0.14 1.84 8.35
N THR A 44 -0.67 2.25 9.32
CA THR A 44 -1.06 3.64 9.50
C THR A 44 -0.47 4.27 10.75
N LEU A 45 -0.02 5.52 10.62
CA LEU A 45 0.28 6.41 11.73
C LEU A 45 -0.86 7.42 11.86
N ASN A 46 -1.59 7.36 12.97
CA ASN A 46 -2.73 8.24 13.23
C ASN A 46 -2.43 9.20 14.38
N CYS A 47 -2.97 10.41 14.30
CA CYS A 47 -2.88 11.41 15.35
C CYS A 47 -4.27 11.90 15.75
N PHE A 48 -4.56 11.89 17.04
CA PHE A 48 -5.84 12.27 17.63
C PHE A 48 -5.65 13.31 18.72
N ASN A 49 -6.68 14.10 19.00
CA ASN A 49 -6.78 14.86 20.24
C ASN A 49 -7.39 13.99 21.35
N LEU A 50 -7.40 14.52 22.59
CA LEU A 50 -8.03 13.85 23.74
C LEU A 50 -9.57 13.71 23.61
N GLN A 51 -10.20 14.46 22.69
CA GLN A 51 -11.64 14.39 22.41
C GLN A 51 -11.98 13.34 21.33
N GLY A 52 -10.98 12.67 20.73
CA GLY A 52 -11.18 11.65 19.70
C GLY A 52 -11.21 12.17 18.26
N GLN A 53 -11.06 13.47 18.02
CA GLN A 53 -10.92 14.02 16.68
C GLN A 53 -9.56 13.66 16.09
N LYS A 54 -9.57 13.11 14.87
CA LYS A 54 -8.37 12.74 14.12
C LYS A 54 -7.81 13.96 13.38
N TYR A 55 -6.54 14.30 13.64
CA TYR A 55 -5.85 15.39 12.93
C TYR A 55 -5.33 14.95 11.57
N TRP A 56 -4.67 13.79 11.51
CA TRP A 56 -4.06 13.27 10.29
C TRP A 56 -3.85 11.75 10.37
N THR A 57 -3.66 11.16 9.19
CA THR A 57 -3.30 9.75 8.97
C THR A 57 -2.18 9.71 7.94
N ILE A 58 -1.13 8.94 8.19
CA ILE A 58 -0.03 8.70 7.25
C ILE A 58 0.01 7.20 6.95
N SER A 59 0.19 6.83 5.68
CA SER A 59 0.51 5.45 5.29
C SER A 59 2.01 5.23 5.42
N LEU A 60 2.40 4.21 6.18
CA LEU A 60 3.77 3.74 6.31
C LEU A 60 4.11 2.78 5.17
N PRO A 61 5.36 2.75 4.70
CA PRO A 61 5.79 1.88 3.59
C PRO A 61 5.90 0.40 3.98
N ALA A 62 6.04 0.10 5.28
CA ALA A 62 6.18 -1.25 5.84
C ALA A 62 5.54 -1.31 7.24
N ASP A 63 5.54 -2.49 7.86
CA ASP A 63 4.83 -2.73 9.12
C ASP A 63 5.53 -2.05 10.31
N PRO A 64 4.84 -1.24 11.12
CA PRO A 64 5.45 -0.60 12.28
C PRO A 64 5.75 -1.62 13.37
N LEU A 65 6.95 -1.54 13.95
CA LEU A 65 7.40 -2.39 15.06
C LEU A 65 7.42 -1.65 16.40
N SER A 66 8.04 -0.47 16.43
CA SER A 66 8.11 0.36 17.64
C SER A 66 8.06 1.83 17.30
N MET A 67 7.65 2.65 18.27
CA MET A 67 7.57 4.10 18.12
C MET A 67 8.11 4.76 19.38
N THR A 68 8.84 5.85 19.22
CA THR A 68 9.35 6.65 20.34
C THR A 68 9.25 8.14 20.05
N GLY A 69 8.99 8.93 21.09
CA GLY A 69 8.98 10.37 21.02
C GLY A 69 10.40 10.93 21.10
N ILE A 70 10.69 11.96 20.31
CA ILE A 70 12.00 12.61 20.25
C ILE A 70 11.79 14.11 20.51
N PRO A 71 11.65 14.49 21.80
CA PRO A 71 11.55 15.88 22.19
C PRO A 71 12.92 16.54 22.13
N ILE A 72 13.04 17.61 21.34
CA ILE A 72 14.28 18.38 21.21
C ILE A 72 14.04 19.78 21.73
N ALA A 73 14.27 19.95 23.03
CA ALA A 73 13.98 21.18 23.77
C ALA A 73 14.64 22.43 23.14
N GLY A 74 15.88 22.30 22.65
CA GLY A 74 16.61 23.43 22.04
C GLY A 74 16.03 23.95 20.71
N LEU A 75 15.18 23.17 20.04
CA LEU A 75 14.61 23.51 18.72
C LEU A 75 13.08 23.65 18.76
N ALA A 76 12.44 23.45 19.92
CA ALA A 76 10.98 23.35 20.07
C ALA A 76 10.35 22.40 19.03
N LEU A 77 11.02 21.25 18.80
CA LEU A 77 10.57 20.21 17.89
C LEU A 77 10.23 18.95 18.69
N ASP A 78 9.00 18.49 18.51
CA ASP A 78 8.54 17.19 19.00
C ASP A 78 8.42 16.25 17.81
N LEU A 79 9.45 15.44 17.62
CA LEU A 79 9.50 14.45 16.56
C LEU A 79 8.98 13.10 17.06
N VAL A 80 8.55 12.27 16.13
CA VAL A 80 8.16 10.88 16.38
C VAL A 80 9.00 10.00 15.49
N ALA A 81 9.76 9.08 16.08
CA ALA A 81 10.45 8.04 15.33
C ALA A 81 9.63 6.76 15.32
N VAL A 82 9.48 6.16 14.15
CA VAL A 82 8.78 4.88 13.93
C VAL A 82 9.77 3.91 13.28
N SER A 83 10.00 2.76 13.90
CA SER A 83 10.77 1.67 13.30
C SER A 83 9.84 0.75 12.51
N LEU A 84 10.30 0.31 11.35
CA LEU A 84 9.55 -0.52 10.43
C LEU A 84 10.20 -1.90 10.24
N SER A 85 9.42 -2.86 9.75
CA SER A 85 9.86 -4.23 9.49
C SER A 85 10.88 -4.37 8.36
N ASP A 86 11.00 -3.36 7.50
CA ASP A 86 11.98 -3.30 6.39
C ASP A 86 13.38 -2.82 6.83
N GLY A 87 13.59 -2.55 8.13
CA GLY A 87 14.85 -2.02 8.64
C GLY A 87 14.99 -0.50 8.54
N SER A 88 13.92 0.23 8.21
CA SER A 88 13.95 1.69 8.23
C SER A 88 13.41 2.28 9.55
N ILE A 89 13.98 3.41 9.96
CA ILE A 89 13.45 4.27 11.02
C ILE A 89 13.06 5.61 10.38
N LEU A 90 11.78 5.96 10.48
CA LEU A 90 11.22 7.18 9.92
C LEU A 90 10.96 8.21 11.03
N PHE A 91 11.41 9.45 10.82
CA PHE A 91 11.23 10.56 11.76
C PHE A 91 10.17 11.51 11.21
N TYR A 92 9.08 11.67 11.93
CA TYR A 92 7.96 12.51 11.57
C TYR A 92 7.87 13.76 12.45
N ASN A 93 7.55 14.89 11.82
CA ASN A 93 7.09 16.10 12.49
C ASN A 93 5.64 16.37 12.07
N GLY A 94 4.70 16.00 12.94
CA GLY A 94 3.29 15.93 12.54
C GLY A 94 3.10 14.95 11.38
N ALA A 95 2.50 15.41 10.28
CA ALA A 95 2.28 14.60 9.08
C ALA A 95 3.49 14.53 8.13
N ASN A 96 4.58 15.25 8.41
CA ASN A 96 5.70 15.40 7.48
C ASN A 96 6.86 14.46 7.84
N LEU A 97 7.34 13.70 6.87
CA LEU A 97 8.58 12.93 7.00
C LEU A 97 9.78 13.87 6.92
N VAL A 98 10.61 13.87 7.97
CA VAL A 98 11.75 14.76 8.12
C VAL A 98 13.06 14.05 7.85
N HIS A 99 13.19 12.81 8.32
CA HIS A 99 14.43 12.04 8.19
C HIS A 99 14.15 10.54 8.15
N THR A 100 15.06 9.81 7.51
CA THR A 100 15.03 8.35 7.42
C THR A 100 16.41 7.81 7.74
N ILE A 101 16.44 6.80 8.60
CA ILE A 101 17.60 6.00 8.91
C ILE A 101 17.37 4.60 8.35
N THR A 102 18.38 4.01 7.74
CA THR A 102 18.37 2.60 7.36
C THR A 102 19.28 1.78 8.28
N THR A 103 18.82 0.61 8.68
CA THR A 103 19.56 -0.39 9.45
C THR A 103 19.57 -1.72 8.71
N THR A 104 20.53 -2.57 9.03
CA THR A 104 20.65 -3.90 8.41
C THR A 104 19.57 -4.85 8.89
N ASP A 105 19.24 -4.76 10.19
CA ASP A 105 18.19 -5.54 10.84
C ASP A 105 17.07 -4.63 11.34
N PRO A 106 15.81 -5.11 11.37
CA PRO A 106 14.69 -4.33 11.87
C PRO A 106 14.82 -4.05 13.37
N ILE A 107 14.43 -2.84 13.78
CA ILE A 107 14.54 -2.39 15.16
C ILE A 107 13.27 -2.73 15.93
N SER A 108 13.43 -3.53 16.98
CA SER A 108 12.35 -4.02 17.83
C SER A 108 11.95 -3.04 18.92
N SER A 109 12.88 -2.23 19.42
CA SER A 109 12.63 -1.25 20.48
C SER A 109 13.54 -0.04 20.34
N MET A 110 13.01 1.13 20.71
CA MET A 110 13.72 2.42 20.66
C MET A 110 13.39 3.27 21.87
N ILE A 111 14.39 4.00 22.37
CA ILE A 111 14.22 5.04 23.38
C ILE A 111 15.12 6.23 23.04
N PHE A 112 14.59 7.43 23.22
CA PHE A 112 15.34 8.67 23.03
C PHE A 112 15.46 9.42 24.35
N GLY A 113 16.66 9.93 24.65
CA GLY A 113 16.88 10.75 25.83
C GLY A 113 18.36 10.96 26.11
N ARG A 114 18.65 11.33 27.36
CA ARG A 114 20.02 11.55 27.83
C ARG A 114 20.74 10.23 28.09
N TYR A 115 21.93 10.09 27.52
CA TYR A 115 22.83 8.97 27.77
C TYR A 115 24.21 9.49 28.20
N GLY A 116 24.52 9.32 29.49
CA GLY A 116 25.75 9.87 30.08
C GLY A 116 25.76 11.39 30.09
N GLN A 117 26.74 11.97 29.38
CA GLN A 117 26.92 13.42 29.20
C GLN A 117 26.17 13.98 27.98
N GLU A 118 25.64 13.12 27.12
CA GLU A 118 24.95 13.54 25.89
C GLU A 118 23.45 13.58 26.14
N ASP A 119 22.84 14.76 25.95
CA ASP A 119 21.41 14.98 26.18
C ASP A 119 20.51 14.37 25.09
N HIS A 120 21.09 14.05 23.92
CA HIS A 120 20.36 13.61 22.73
C HIS A 120 20.93 12.31 22.18
N ALA A 121 20.55 11.20 22.77
CA ALA A 121 20.91 9.86 22.30
C ALA A 121 19.66 9.06 21.94
N LEU A 122 19.68 8.46 20.74
CA LEU A 122 18.73 7.42 20.35
C LEU A 122 19.37 6.07 20.60
N ILE A 123 18.77 5.28 21.49
CA ILE A 123 19.19 3.92 21.79
C ILE A 123 18.16 2.98 21.15
N SER A 124 18.65 2.01 20.40
CA SER A 124 17.82 1.05 19.68
C SER A 124 18.33 -0.37 19.84
N ILE A 125 17.41 -1.34 19.83
CA ILE A 125 17.71 -2.77 19.88
C ILE A 125 17.12 -3.43 18.64
N SER A 126 17.96 -4.11 17.85
CA SER A 126 17.51 -4.87 16.69
C SER A 126 16.75 -6.14 17.08
N SER A 127 16.03 -6.75 16.13
CA SER A 127 15.43 -8.08 16.31
C SER A 127 16.47 -9.17 16.55
N SER A 128 17.70 -8.99 16.05
CA SER A 128 18.85 -9.89 16.28
C SER A 128 19.50 -9.73 17.66
N GLY A 129 19.09 -8.73 18.46
CA GLY A 129 19.64 -8.45 19.78
C GLY A 129 20.83 -7.49 19.79
N MET A 130 21.18 -6.88 18.66
CA MET A 130 22.22 -5.86 18.57
C MET A 130 21.74 -4.56 19.23
N LEU A 131 22.57 -4.02 20.13
CA LEU A 131 22.39 -2.69 20.72
C LEU A 131 23.11 -1.65 19.86
N ASP A 132 22.39 -0.62 19.42
CA ASP A 132 22.93 0.50 18.66
C ASP A 132 22.61 1.82 19.38
N ILE A 133 23.62 2.68 19.53
CA ILE A 133 23.54 3.96 20.24
C ILE A 133 23.96 5.07 19.29
N ARG A 134 23.02 5.96 18.96
CA ARG A 134 23.22 7.06 18.03
C ARG A 134 23.13 8.39 18.76
N LEU A 135 24.25 9.10 18.81
CA LEU A 135 24.33 10.44 19.38
C LEU A 135 23.90 11.47 18.34
N LEU A 136 22.90 12.28 18.68
CA LEU A 136 22.40 13.32 17.82
C LEU A 136 23.24 14.59 18.01
N LYS A 137 23.77 15.15 16.92
CA LYS A 137 24.55 16.40 16.98
C LYS A 137 23.68 17.54 17.51
N ARG A 138 24.25 18.39 18.38
CA ARG A 138 23.59 19.63 18.87
C ARG A 138 23.20 20.59 17.73
N THR A 139 23.91 20.52 16.60
CA THR A 139 23.65 21.32 15.40
C THR A 139 22.73 20.64 14.38
N ALA A 140 22.13 19.50 14.72
CA ALA A 140 21.24 18.79 13.81
C ALA A 140 20.03 19.68 13.47
N GLN A 141 19.93 20.07 12.20
CA GLN A 141 18.77 20.79 11.69
C GLN A 141 17.82 19.82 11.02
N PHE A 142 16.72 19.55 11.70
CA PHE A 142 15.55 18.88 11.14
C PHE A 142 14.82 19.90 10.27
N ASN A 143 15.25 20.02 9.02
CA ASN A 143 14.72 21.04 8.11
C ASN A 143 13.19 20.86 8.00
N LYS A 144 12.42 21.93 8.26
CA LYS A 144 10.95 21.94 8.24
C LYS A 144 10.35 21.75 6.84
N GLN A 145 11.16 21.42 5.85
CA GLN A 145 10.77 21.29 4.47
C GLN A 145 11.53 20.13 3.83
N SER A 146 11.08 18.91 4.06
CA SER A 146 10.83 18.12 2.87
C SER A 146 9.56 18.74 2.30
N LYS A 147 9.73 19.59 1.27
CA LYS A 147 8.73 19.52 0.22
C LYS A 147 8.73 18.04 -0.10
N LEU A 148 7.74 17.29 0.40
CA LEU A 148 7.30 16.13 -0.36
C LEU A 148 7.19 16.74 -1.75
N SER A 149 8.13 16.37 -2.62
CA SER A 149 7.90 16.37 -4.04
C SER A 149 6.49 15.83 -4.14
N SER A 150 5.56 16.76 -4.39
CA SER A 150 4.15 16.55 -4.60
C SER A 150 3.99 15.11 -5.04
N GLN A 151 3.40 14.29 -4.17
CA GLN A 151 2.94 12.95 -4.51
C GLN A 151 2.51 13.02 -5.95
N LEU A 152 3.29 12.42 -6.87
CA LEU A 152 3.13 12.47 -8.33
C LEU A 152 1.80 13.13 -8.68
N GLU A 153 1.78 14.47 -8.65
CA GLU A 153 0.57 15.20 -8.97
C GLU A 153 0.59 14.97 -10.46
N TYR A 154 -0.15 13.96 -10.89
CA TYR A 154 -0.43 13.70 -12.27
C TYR A 154 -1.10 14.98 -12.75
N ARG A 155 -0.27 15.94 -13.16
CA ARG A 155 -0.71 17.08 -13.94
C ARG A 155 -1.48 16.43 -15.08
N PRO A 156 -2.72 16.84 -15.35
CA PRO A 156 -3.51 16.23 -16.42
C PRO A 156 -2.77 16.20 -17.77
N SER A 157 -1.73 17.04 -17.92
CA SER A 157 -0.82 17.11 -19.05
C SER A 157 0.20 15.96 -19.19
N ASP A 158 0.47 15.17 -18.14
CA ASP A 158 1.49 14.10 -18.16
C ASP A 158 0.90 12.69 -18.40
N ILE A 159 -0.43 12.57 -18.55
CA ILE A 159 -1.06 11.32 -18.95
C ILE A 159 -0.85 11.14 -20.45
N LYS A 160 0.28 10.53 -20.83
CA LYS A 160 0.53 10.12 -22.22
C LYS A 160 -0.44 8.99 -22.57
N LEU A 161 -1.60 9.34 -23.11
CA LEU A 161 -2.58 8.38 -23.60
C LEU A 161 -1.94 7.55 -24.72
N LEU A 162 -1.77 6.26 -24.48
CA LEU A 162 -1.27 5.30 -25.46
C LEU A 162 -2.36 4.92 -26.46
N VAL A 163 -2.99 5.91 -27.09
CA VAL A 163 -4.01 5.67 -28.13
C VAL A 163 -3.31 5.38 -29.45
N PRO A 164 -3.50 4.18 -30.03
CA PRO A 164 -2.94 3.86 -31.34
C PRO A 164 -3.47 4.83 -32.40
N LYS A 165 -2.58 5.34 -33.27
CA LYS A 165 -2.99 6.23 -34.36
C LYS A 165 -3.71 5.45 -35.46
N LYS A 166 -4.85 5.97 -35.92
CA LYS A 166 -5.59 5.40 -37.07
C LYS A 166 -4.76 5.56 -38.34
N ASN A 167 -4.58 4.45 -39.06
CA ASN A 167 -3.76 4.41 -40.27
C ASN A 167 -4.61 4.66 -41.54
N LYS A 168 -3.98 5.00 -42.68
CA LYS A 168 -4.72 5.28 -43.94
C LYS A 168 -5.64 4.13 -44.37
N LEU A 169 -5.23 2.88 -44.14
CA LEU A 169 -6.04 1.70 -44.40
C LEU A 169 -7.34 1.67 -43.59
N PHE A 170 -7.28 2.05 -42.31
CA PHE A 170 -8.46 2.12 -41.45
C PHE A 170 -9.47 3.14 -41.99
N LEU A 171 -9.00 4.30 -42.44
CA LEU A 171 -9.85 5.32 -43.05
C LEU A 171 -10.49 4.83 -44.36
N GLY A 172 -9.72 4.15 -45.21
CA GLY A 172 -10.25 3.56 -46.45
C GLY A 172 -11.32 2.49 -46.20
N GLN A 173 -11.11 1.61 -45.21
CA GLN A 173 -12.12 0.62 -44.79
C GLN A 173 -13.39 1.29 -44.29
N THR A 174 -13.27 2.37 -43.50
CA THR A 174 -14.43 3.09 -42.96
C THR A 174 -15.31 3.65 -44.09
N VAL A 175 -14.72 4.23 -45.14
CA VAL A 175 -15.49 4.75 -46.29
C VAL A 175 -16.22 3.63 -47.03
N ARG A 176 -15.56 2.48 -47.25
CA ARG A 176 -16.18 1.30 -47.88
C ARG A 176 -17.34 0.77 -47.04
N GLU A 177 -17.18 0.68 -45.72
CA GLU A 177 -18.20 0.20 -44.80
C GLU A 177 -19.43 1.12 -44.77
N ILE A 178 -19.22 2.44 -44.80
CA ILE A 178 -20.32 3.41 -44.86
C ILE A 178 -21.12 3.27 -46.16
N GLN A 179 -20.44 3.13 -47.30
CA GLN A 179 -21.10 3.03 -48.61
C GLN A 179 -21.90 1.73 -48.78
N ASN A 180 -21.38 0.61 -48.29
CA ASN A 180 -21.93 -0.72 -48.55
C ASN A 180 -22.50 -1.41 -47.29
N CYS A 181 -22.86 -0.63 -46.26
CA CYS A 181 -23.26 -1.15 -44.95
C CYS A 181 -24.40 -2.19 -45.01
N LYS A 182 -25.43 -1.93 -45.84
CA LYS A 182 -26.61 -2.80 -45.95
C LYS A 182 -26.26 -4.19 -46.50
N ASP A 183 -25.46 -4.24 -47.56
CA ASP A 183 -25.05 -5.49 -48.19
C ASP A 183 -24.13 -6.30 -47.27
N MET A 184 -23.19 -5.62 -46.59
CA MET A 184 -22.33 -6.24 -45.58
C MET A 184 -23.13 -6.85 -44.43
N HIS A 185 -24.18 -6.17 -43.96
CA HIS A 185 -25.06 -6.69 -42.92
C HIS A 185 -25.81 -7.95 -43.37
N VAL A 186 -26.44 -7.92 -44.55
CA VAL A 186 -27.17 -9.09 -45.08
C VAL A 186 -26.23 -10.26 -45.31
N TRP A 187 -25.06 -10.02 -45.90
CA TRP A 187 -24.05 -11.05 -46.14
C TRP A 187 -23.53 -11.67 -44.84
N PHE A 188 -23.30 -10.84 -43.80
CA PHE A 188 -22.90 -11.32 -42.48
C PHE A 188 -23.95 -12.25 -41.87
N HIS A 189 -25.24 -11.88 -41.89
CA HIS A 189 -26.31 -12.73 -41.35
C HIS A 189 -26.42 -14.07 -42.07
N HIS A 190 -26.35 -14.06 -43.40
CA HIS A 190 -26.37 -15.28 -44.19
C HIS A 190 -25.17 -16.18 -43.85
N SER A 191 -23.97 -15.60 -43.79
CA SER A 191 -22.74 -16.34 -43.46
C SER A 191 -22.76 -16.89 -42.03
N TRP A 192 -23.33 -16.13 -41.09
CA TRP A 192 -23.49 -16.52 -39.69
C TRP A 192 -24.45 -17.70 -39.52
N LEU A 193 -25.56 -17.71 -40.26
CA LEU A 193 -26.47 -18.84 -40.30
C LEU A 193 -25.79 -20.09 -40.85
N GLY A 194 -25.04 -19.95 -41.95
CA GLY A 194 -24.23 -21.04 -42.49
C GLY A 194 -23.23 -21.60 -41.48
N LEU A 195 -22.52 -20.71 -40.77
CA LEU A 195 -21.58 -21.11 -39.72
C LEU A 195 -22.28 -21.88 -38.58
N LYS A 196 -23.48 -21.46 -38.16
CA LYS A 196 -24.25 -22.18 -37.13
C LYS A 196 -24.62 -23.59 -37.56
N VAL A 197 -25.06 -23.76 -38.81
CA VAL A 197 -25.40 -25.08 -39.36
C VAL A 197 -24.15 -25.96 -39.37
N LEU A 198 -23.05 -25.46 -39.93
CA LEU A 198 -21.77 -26.18 -39.98
C LEU A 198 -21.25 -26.55 -38.59
N ALA A 199 -21.31 -25.63 -37.63
CA ALA A 199 -20.91 -25.90 -36.24
C ALA A 199 -21.79 -26.97 -35.59
N SER A 200 -23.09 -26.97 -35.87
CA SER A 200 -24.04 -27.96 -35.34
C SER A 200 -23.82 -29.34 -35.95
N GLU A 201 -23.59 -29.41 -37.26
CA GLU A 201 -23.23 -30.66 -37.95
C GLU A 201 -21.91 -31.23 -37.42
N ALA A 202 -20.87 -30.39 -37.30
CA ALA A 202 -19.59 -30.77 -36.71
C ALA A 202 -19.73 -31.23 -35.24
N PHE A 203 -20.64 -30.61 -34.48
CA PHE A 203 -20.92 -30.98 -33.10
C PHE A 203 -21.67 -32.32 -33.00
N ILE A 204 -22.68 -32.56 -33.85
CA ILE A 204 -23.42 -33.82 -33.88
C ILE A 204 -22.51 -34.96 -34.31
N THR A 205 -21.71 -34.76 -35.37
CA THR A 205 -20.71 -35.75 -35.80
C THR A 205 -19.69 -36.03 -34.71
N ALA A 206 -19.23 -35.01 -33.99
CA ALA A 206 -18.39 -35.19 -32.81
C ALA A 206 -19.09 -36.05 -31.74
N ILE A 207 -20.33 -35.71 -31.34
CA ILE A 207 -21.10 -36.49 -30.36
C ILE A 207 -21.30 -37.94 -30.81
N HIS A 208 -21.66 -38.17 -32.07
CA HIS A 208 -21.88 -39.50 -32.60
C HIS A 208 -20.57 -40.34 -32.60
N ASN A 209 -19.43 -39.69 -32.81
CA ASN A 209 -18.12 -40.34 -32.80
C ASN A 209 -17.55 -40.52 -31.38
N PHE A 210 -17.98 -39.71 -30.40
CA PHE A 210 -17.55 -39.81 -29.00
C PHE A 210 -18.46 -40.75 -28.21
N THR A 211 -17.94 -41.90 -27.80
CA THR A 211 -18.59 -42.81 -26.85
C THR A 211 -18.32 -42.38 -25.41
N VAL A 212 -18.98 -41.31 -24.94
CA VAL A 212 -18.89 -40.91 -23.52
C VAL A 212 -20.29 -40.92 -22.88
N LEU A 213 -20.53 -41.87 -21.97
CA LEU A 213 -21.68 -41.83 -21.06
C LEU A 213 -21.44 -40.76 -19.97
N PRO A 214 -22.38 -39.84 -19.70
CA PRO A 214 -22.09 -38.69 -18.84
C PRO A 214 -22.51 -38.91 -17.39
N LYS A 215 -21.60 -38.61 -16.45
CA LYS A 215 -21.94 -37.94 -15.17
C LYS A 215 -20.85 -37.00 -14.61
N GLU A 216 -19.61 -37.01 -15.13
CA GLU A 216 -18.53 -36.15 -14.61
C GLU A 216 -17.75 -35.43 -15.71
N SER A 217 -17.28 -34.21 -15.41
CA SER A 217 -16.46 -33.41 -16.32
C SER A 217 -15.02 -33.93 -16.38
N LEU A 218 -14.59 -34.45 -17.52
CA LEU A 218 -13.23 -34.94 -17.74
C LEU A 218 -12.41 -33.94 -18.57
N LYS A 219 -11.26 -33.52 -18.06
CA LYS A 219 -10.27 -32.74 -18.79
C LYS A 219 -8.97 -33.53 -18.87
N MET A 220 -8.59 -33.99 -20.07
CA MET A 220 -7.32 -34.67 -20.31
C MET A 220 -6.35 -33.79 -21.08
N MET A 221 -5.09 -33.79 -20.67
CA MET A 221 -4.00 -33.12 -21.38
C MET A 221 -2.86 -34.11 -21.53
N ILE A 222 -2.47 -34.40 -22.77
CA ILE A 222 -1.34 -35.27 -23.08
C ILE A 222 -0.13 -34.38 -23.35
N LYS A 223 0.95 -34.56 -22.58
CA LYS A 223 2.22 -33.89 -22.80
C LYS A 223 3.27 -34.92 -23.21
N VAL A 224 3.57 -34.97 -24.50
CA VAL A 224 4.63 -35.81 -25.05
C VAL A 224 5.97 -35.11 -24.83
N ARG A 225 6.93 -35.78 -24.18
CA ARG A 225 8.32 -35.34 -24.07
C ARG A 225 9.20 -36.30 -24.85
N ILE A 226 9.88 -35.78 -25.87
CA ILE A 226 10.91 -36.51 -26.60
C ILE A 226 12.19 -36.40 -25.77
N ILE A 227 12.67 -37.53 -25.27
CA ILE A 227 13.98 -37.63 -24.62
C ILE A 227 15.01 -37.73 -25.74
N LYS A 228 15.88 -36.72 -25.88
CA LYS A 228 17.11 -36.85 -26.66
C LYS A 228 18.14 -37.53 -25.77
N ILE A 229 18.59 -38.71 -26.18
CA ILE A 229 19.79 -39.37 -25.64
C ILE A 229 21.01 -38.66 -26.22
#